data_AF-A0A3E2GV28-F1
#
_entry.id   AF-A0A3E2GV28-F1
#
_cell.length_a   1.000
_cell.length_b   1.000
_cell.length_c   1.000
_cell.angle_alpha   90.00
_cell.angle_beta   90.00
_cell.angle_gamma   90.00
#
_symmetry.space_group_name_H-M   'P 1'
#
loop_
_entity.id
_entity.type
_entity.pdbx_description
1 polymer ?
#
loop_
_entity_poly.entity_id
_entity_poly.type
_entity_poly.pdbx_seq_one_letter_code
_entity_poly.pdbx_strand_id
1 'polypeptide(L)'
;MTSKDINSPETKPLSIRQQLAGAWELINYYAYLPNNPSDIFYPLGPDATGILMYTPDGYMSVQLLMPGQARFEREDGSEKQWAEVGKSSTTYTGPFYLDERGDAQGRPILIHDMRVSSLPYFKGEKQRRLLCFSEEEDGRYLVLKVDGTMKMGGKQSRTNTGQNSPAGVHIENLRYDGGLKIGHPLLPVRYPVVFRAARRIRLAVHMASSLLHMFYRHPTSGFCASQISSSALFLRAANGSFRNYVKYRRYATVSGKKPKIVDLSRELYHRALAHPFHPPVIITPWDTHQPKQEGDTVLRSASYSISFSDHAGTHVDAPKHFDPSPGALSVDQMPLETFYTEGIALDLSHVELKASISIPEMEEALKKSGEEIKEGDTVLLYMAFNKRVHQDDPRWQHDFPGLAPESVHWLADKGCKLFGVEAVSPAPEGELNFKAHNICGERGITHMEAMDNLDQVIGKGRFRFIGFPLKFRGGSGSPIRAVAVFESM
;
A
#
# COMPACT_ATOMS: atom_id res chain seq x y z
N MET A 1 -21.37 28.60 -32.84
CA MET A 1 -22.22 28.26 -31.68
C MET A 1 -22.41 26.75 -31.70
N THR A 2 -22.10 25.96 -30.69
CA THR A 2 -21.58 26.24 -29.32
C THR A 2 -20.38 25.32 -29.03
N SER A 3 -19.48 25.73 -28.13
CA SER A 3 -18.40 24.87 -27.63
C SER A 3 -18.98 23.74 -26.79
N LYS A 4 -18.63 22.49 -27.10
CA LYS A 4 -18.77 21.38 -26.14
C LYS A 4 -17.58 21.43 -25.19
N ASP A 5 -17.87 21.47 -23.90
CA ASP A 5 -16.85 21.47 -22.85
C ASP A 5 -16.04 20.17 -22.88
N ILE A 6 -14.72 20.30 -22.77
CA ILE A 6 -13.79 19.18 -22.75
C ILE A 6 -13.42 18.88 -21.31
N ASN A 7 -13.92 17.75 -20.82
CA ASN A 7 -13.42 16.94 -19.70
C ASN A 7 -12.58 17.68 -18.64
N SER A 8 -13.26 18.12 -17.58
CA SER A 8 -12.70 18.02 -16.23
C SER A 8 -12.19 16.59 -16.00
N PRO A 9 -11.05 16.37 -15.31
CA PRO A 9 -10.65 15.02 -14.95
C PRO A 9 -11.69 14.42 -14.01
N GLU A 10 -12.37 13.36 -14.45
CA GLU A 10 -13.27 12.59 -13.59
C GLU A 10 -12.45 12.04 -12.42
N THR A 11 -12.73 12.56 -11.21
CA THR A 11 -12.16 12.02 -9.98
C THR A 11 -12.71 10.63 -9.77
N LYS A 12 -11.90 9.61 -10.10
CA LYS A 12 -12.26 8.20 -9.87
C LYS A 12 -12.73 8.05 -8.41
N PRO A 13 -13.92 7.47 -8.17
CA PRO A 13 -14.43 7.32 -6.80
C PRO A 13 -13.47 6.49 -5.96
N LEU A 14 -13.31 6.91 -4.69
CA LEU A 14 -12.45 6.23 -3.72
C LEU A 14 -12.89 4.77 -3.54
N SER A 15 -11.95 3.84 -3.38
CA SER A 15 -12.30 2.44 -3.08
C SER A 15 -12.94 2.30 -1.70
N ILE A 16 -13.71 1.22 -1.45
CA ILE A 16 -14.36 0.99 -0.14
C ILE A 16 -13.31 0.98 0.99
N ARG A 17 -12.12 0.44 0.73
CA ARG A 17 -10.98 0.46 1.67
C ARG A 17 -10.48 1.89 1.97
N GLN A 18 -10.34 2.74 0.95
CA GLN A 18 -9.96 4.15 1.13
C GLN A 18 -11.06 4.93 1.86
N GLN A 19 -12.32 4.64 1.55
CA GLN A 19 -13.49 5.22 2.18
C GLN A 19 -13.64 4.81 3.67
N LEU A 20 -13.21 3.62 4.06
CA LEU A 20 -13.20 3.16 5.45
C LEU A 20 -12.09 3.78 6.30
N ALA A 21 -10.93 4.08 5.70
CA ALA A 21 -9.73 4.42 6.45
C ALA A 21 -9.87 5.73 7.25
N GLY A 22 -9.60 5.67 8.56
CA GLY A 22 -9.72 6.80 9.48
C GLY A 22 -10.24 6.39 10.86
N ALA A 23 -10.62 7.40 11.64
CA ALA A 23 -11.27 7.25 12.94
C ALA A 23 -12.76 7.62 12.81
N TRP A 24 -13.58 6.88 13.54
CA TRP A 24 -15.03 6.90 13.48
C TRP A 24 -15.59 6.94 14.90
N GLU A 25 -16.35 7.98 15.23
CA GLU A 25 -16.99 8.14 16.53
C GLU A 25 -18.34 7.40 16.58
N LEU A 26 -18.61 6.67 17.66
CA LEU A 26 -19.88 6.00 17.87
C LEU A 26 -21.02 7.01 18.13
N ILE A 27 -22.02 7.00 17.26
CA ILE A 27 -23.25 7.78 17.41
C ILE A 27 -24.36 6.97 18.08
N ASN A 28 -24.50 5.68 17.74
CA ASN A 28 -25.51 4.82 18.36
C ASN A 28 -25.14 3.32 18.24
N TYR A 29 -25.29 2.58 19.34
CA TYR A 29 -25.18 1.11 19.37
C TYR A 29 -26.40 0.46 20.03
N TYR A 30 -27.27 -0.09 19.20
CA TYR A 30 -28.53 -0.71 19.59
C TYR A 30 -28.70 -2.09 18.94
N ALA A 31 -29.84 -2.74 19.16
CA ALA A 31 -30.24 -4.02 18.62
C ALA A 31 -31.77 -4.17 18.71
N TYR A 32 -32.39 -5.08 17.96
CA TYR A 32 -33.85 -5.22 17.93
C TYR A 32 -34.31 -6.68 17.72
N LEU A 33 -35.63 -6.90 17.65
CA LEU A 33 -36.22 -8.18 17.24
C LEU A 33 -36.74 -8.08 15.80
N PRO A 34 -36.45 -9.02 14.88
CA PRO A 34 -36.80 -8.84 13.47
C PRO A 34 -38.32 -8.87 13.26
N ASN A 35 -39.04 -9.53 14.17
CA ASN A 35 -40.49 -9.59 14.22
C ASN A 35 -41.12 -8.35 14.89
N ASN A 36 -40.32 -7.48 15.52
CA ASN A 36 -40.77 -6.22 16.13
C ASN A 36 -39.64 -5.15 16.07
N PRO A 37 -39.42 -4.48 14.92
CA PRO A 37 -38.34 -3.51 14.77
C PRO A 37 -38.40 -2.26 15.65
N SER A 38 -39.57 -1.99 16.26
CA SER A 38 -39.75 -0.95 17.28
C SER A 38 -39.23 -1.34 18.67
N ASP A 39 -38.98 -2.63 18.94
CA ASP A 39 -38.46 -3.12 20.21
C ASP A 39 -36.93 -3.06 20.22
N ILE A 40 -36.40 -1.90 20.63
CA ILE A 40 -34.98 -1.57 20.61
C ILE A 40 -34.36 -1.79 22.00
N PHE A 41 -33.27 -2.56 22.06
CA PHE A 41 -32.41 -2.68 23.24
C PHE A 41 -30.99 -2.19 22.95
N TYR A 42 -30.32 -1.64 23.96
CA TYR A 42 -28.97 -1.05 23.83
C TYR A 42 -27.95 -1.92 24.57
N PRO A 43 -27.07 -2.69 23.87
CA PRO A 43 -26.18 -3.65 24.53
C PRO A 43 -25.19 -3.04 25.54
N LEU A 44 -24.80 -1.78 25.34
CA LEU A 44 -23.93 -1.01 26.24
C LEU A 44 -24.62 0.23 26.83
N GLY A 45 -25.95 0.27 26.84
CA GLY A 45 -26.76 1.44 27.20
C GLY A 45 -26.92 2.44 26.04
N PRO A 46 -27.94 3.32 26.09
CA PRO A 46 -28.25 4.24 24.99
C PRO A 46 -27.18 5.30 24.77
N ASP A 47 -26.47 5.69 25.83
CA ASP A 47 -25.42 6.71 25.82
C ASP A 47 -24.02 6.12 25.57
N ALA A 48 -23.94 4.90 25.01
CA ALA A 48 -22.67 4.24 24.74
C ALA A 48 -21.74 5.11 23.88
N THR A 49 -20.48 5.22 24.30
CA THR A 49 -19.44 5.99 23.58
C THR A 49 -18.42 5.04 22.98
N GLY A 50 -17.73 5.45 21.93
CA GLY A 50 -16.70 4.61 21.35
C GLY A 50 -16.00 5.18 20.14
N ILE A 51 -14.87 4.57 19.80
CA ILE A 51 -14.09 4.89 18.60
C ILE A 51 -13.81 3.59 17.86
N LEU A 52 -14.09 3.60 16.56
CA LEU A 52 -13.63 2.61 15.60
C LEU A 52 -12.56 3.23 14.71
N MET A 53 -11.43 2.53 14.57
CA MET A 53 -10.33 2.95 13.71
C MET A 53 -10.08 1.88 12.66
N TYR A 54 -10.02 2.29 11.39
CA TYR A 54 -9.59 1.45 10.28
C TYR A 54 -8.32 2.04 9.69
N THR A 55 -7.27 1.22 9.62
CA THR A 55 -6.01 1.63 9.01
C THR A 55 -5.97 1.26 7.52
N PRO A 56 -5.29 2.04 6.67
CA PRO A 56 -5.08 1.68 5.26
C PRO A 56 -4.44 0.29 5.09
N ASP A 57 -3.64 -0.14 6.07
CA ASP A 57 -2.91 -1.41 6.05
C ASP A 57 -3.72 -2.65 6.47
N GLY A 58 -5.04 -2.52 6.59
CA GLY A 58 -5.96 -3.64 6.77
C GLY A 58 -6.11 -4.10 8.22
N TYR A 59 -5.87 -3.22 9.21
CA TYR A 59 -6.13 -3.48 10.61
C TYR A 59 -7.26 -2.58 11.14
N MET A 60 -7.92 -3.04 12.20
CA MET A 60 -8.92 -2.26 12.91
C MET A 60 -8.73 -2.30 14.43
N SER A 61 -9.27 -1.28 15.07
CA SER A 61 -9.42 -1.21 16.52
C SER A 61 -10.80 -0.68 16.84
N VAL A 62 -11.52 -1.38 17.71
CA VAL A 62 -12.85 -1.03 18.17
C VAL A 62 -12.80 -0.90 19.68
N GLN A 63 -13.23 0.25 20.19
CA GLN A 63 -13.27 0.55 21.62
C GLN A 63 -14.64 1.12 21.95
N LEU A 64 -15.47 0.35 22.64
CA LEU A 64 -16.83 0.73 23.05
C LEU A 64 -16.92 0.75 24.58
N LEU A 65 -17.56 1.79 25.13
CA LEU A 65 -17.65 2.06 26.56
C LEU A 65 -19.10 2.41 26.95
N MET A 66 -19.62 1.71 27.94
CA MET A 66 -20.77 2.13 28.73
C MET A 66 -20.35 3.31 29.64
N PRO A 67 -21.00 4.49 29.55
CA PRO A 67 -20.62 5.67 30.32
C PRO A 67 -21.05 5.58 31.79
N GLY A 68 -20.72 6.62 32.57
CA GLY A 68 -21.22 6.77 33.95
C GLY A 68 -20.46 5.97 35.01
N GLN A 69 -19.31 5.39 34.67
CA GLN A 69 -18.48 4.68 35.66
C GLN A 69 -17.92 5.63 36.71
N ALA A 70 -18.06 5.27 37.98
CA ALA A 70 -17.47 6.01 39.09
C ALA A 70 -15.94 5.98 39.02
N ARG A 71 -15.31 7.16 39.05
CA ARG A 71 -13.85 7.26 39.15
C ARG A 71 -13.38 6.79 40.53
N PHE A 72 -12.29 6.05 40.55
CA PHE A 72 -11.58 5.62 41.76
C PHE A 72 -10.07 5.71 41.53
N GLU A 73 -9.29 5.88 42.59
CA GLU A 73 -7.82 5.86 42.48
C GLU A 73 -7.32 4.43 42.30
N ARG A 74 -6.32 4.25 41.45
CA ARG A 74 -5.89 2.92 40.96
C ARG A 74 -5.47 1.98 42.09
N GLU A 75 -4.84 2.52 43.11
CA GLU A 75 -4.27 1.77 44.24
C GLU A 75 -5.34 1.32 45.26
N ASP A 76 -6.48 2.04 45.30
CA ASP A 76 -7.60 1.80 46.24
C ASP A 76 -8.79 1.07 45.61
N GLY A 77 -8.69 0.69 44.33
CA GLY A 77 -9.78 0.07 43.58
C GLY A 77 -10.14 -1.33 44.07
N SER A 78 -11.36 -1.50 44.60
CA SER A 78 -11.87 -2.81 44.99
C SER A 78 -12.09 -3.75 43.79
N GLU A 79 -12.05 -5.06 44.02
CA GLU A 79 -12.34 -6.07 42.97
C GLU A 79 -13.68 -5.82 42.27
N LYS A 80 -14.70 -5.35 43.02
CA LYS A 80 -16.01 -5.01 42.47
C LYS A 80 -15.94 -3.85 41.46
N GLN A 81 -15.13 -2.83 41.74
CA GLN A 81 -14.94 -1.69 40.83
C GLN A 81 -14.17 -2.13 39.57
N TRP A 82 -13.09 -2.92 39.72
CA TRP A 82 -12.35 -3.47 38.59
C TRP A 82 -13.18 -4.42 37.73
N ALA A 83 -14.00 -5.27 38.33
CA ALA A 83 -14.94 -6.13 37.62
C ALA A 83 -15.99 -5.32 36.83
N GLU A 84 -16.36 -4.14 37.30
CA GLU A 84 -17.30 -3.25 36.59
C GLU A 84 -16.63 -2.55 35.40
N VAL A 85 -15.36 -2.14 35.50
CA VAL A 85 -14.55 -1.66 34.37
C VAL A 85 -14.39 -2.74 33.28
N GLY A 86 -14.28 -4.01 33.68
CA GLY A 86 -14.23 -5.14 32.74
C GLY A 86 -15.55 -5.41 32.01
N LYS A 87 -16.71 -5.07 32.60
CA LYS A 87 -18.04 -5.28 31.99
C LYS A 87 -18.49 -4.11 31.13
N SER A 88 -18.10 -2.89 31.49
CA SER A 88 -18.46 -1.66 30.76
C SER A 88 -17.74 -1.50 29.43
N SER A 89 -16.65 -2.25 29.21
CA SER A 89 -15.73 -2.03 28.08
C SER A 89 -15.67 -3.23 27.13
N THR A 90 -16.09 -3.00 25.89
CA THR A 90 -15.92 -3.95 24.78
C THR A 90 -14.83 -3.42 23.87
N THR A 91 -13.67 -4.06 23.88
CA THR A 91 -12.55 -3.69 23.00
C THR A 91 -12.09 -4.88 22.19
N TYR A 92 -11.75 -4.66 20.92
CA TYR A 92 -11.11 -5.67 20.07
C TYR A 92 -10.28 -5.05 18.95
N THR A 93 -9.26 -5.79 18.50
CA THR A 93 -8.34 -5.39 17.44
C THR A 93 -7.87 -6.60 16.65
N GLY A 94 -7.70 -6.42 15.34
CA GLY A 94 -7.07 -7.39 14.46
C GLY A 94 -7.19 -6.96 13.00
N PRO A 95 -6.90 -7.85 12.04
CA PRO A 95 -7.06 -7.53 10.63
C PRO A 95 -8.54 -7.37 10.24
N PHE A 96 -8.80 -6.65 9.16
CA PHE A 96 -10.09 -6.64 8.49
C PHE A 96 -9.97 -6.97 7.00
N TYR A 97 -11.00 -7.64 6.49
CA TYR A 97 -11.11 -8.03 5.09
C TYR A 97 -12.38 -7.41 4.49
N LEU A 98 -12.36 -7.13 3.20
CA LEU A 98 -13.51 -6.65 2.43
C LEU A 98 -13.88 -7.69 1.40
N ASP A 99 -15.15 -8.06 1.36
CA ASP A 99 -15.76 -8.82 0.29
C ASP A 99 -16.67 -7.87 -0.50
N GLU A 100 -16.11 -7.31 -1.58
CA GLU A 100 -16.79 -6.36 -2.46
C GLU A 100 -17.79 -7.03 -3.43
N ARG A 101 -17.83 -8.37 -3.48
CA ARG A 101 -18.90 -9.11 -4.18
C ARG A 101 -20.22 -9.00 -3.43
N GLY A 102 -20.12 -8.87 -2.10
CA GLY A 102 -21.22 -8.56 -1.22
C GLY A 102 -22.14 -9.73 -0.88
N ASP A 103 -23.28 -9.40 -0.29
CA ASP A 103 -24.36 -10.33 -0.01
C ASP A 103 -25.22 -10.66 -1.25
N ALA A 104 -26.32 -11.38 -1.07
CA ALA A 104 -27.27 -11.70 -2.13
C ALA A 104 -28.00 -10.46 -2.73
N GLN A 105 -27.73 -9.25 -2.24
CA GLN A 105 -28.19 -7.97 -2.77
C GLN A 105 -27.01 -7.08 -3.25
N GLY A 106 -25.79 -7.62 -3.31
CA GLY A 106 -24.58 -6.90 -3.74
C GLY A 106 -24.05 -5.87 -2.72
N ARG A 107 -24.49 -5.92 -1.46
CA ARG A 107 -24.01 -5.00 -0.41
C ARG A 107 -22.66 -5.47 0.12
N PRO A 108 -21.61 -4.64 0.14
CA PRO A 108 -20.26 -5.05 0.52
C PRO A 108 -20.20 -5.55 1.96
N ILE A 109 -19.37 -6.57 2.21
CA ILE A 109 -19.23 -7.20 3.51
C ILE A 109 -17.85 -6.91 4.09
N LEU A 110 -17.83 -6.25 5.25
CA LEU A 110 -16.65 -6.05 6.07
C LEU A 110 -16.51 -7.21 7.06
N ILE A 111 -15.32 -7.79 7.17
CA ILE A 111 -15.04 -8.94 8.04
C ILE A 111 -13.99 -8.52 9.08
N HIS A 112 -14.40 -8.43 10.33
CA HIS A 112 -13.53 -8.20 11.49
C HIS A 112 -12.95 -9.52 12.00
N ASP A 113 -11.62 -9.69 11.97
CA ASP A 113 -10.92 -10.84 12.56
C ASP A 113 -10.33 -10.43 13.91
N MET A 114 -10.87 -10.98 15.00
CA MET A 114 -10.61 -10.47 16.36
C MET A 114 -9.40 -11.13 17.01
N ARG A 115 -8.21 -10.74 16.56
CA ARG A 115 -6.93 -11.27 17.06
C ARG A 115 -6.66 -10.96 18.55
N VAL A 116 -7.15 -9.83 19.05
CA VAL A 116 -7.06 -9.37 20.44
C VAL A 116 -8.44 -8.84 20.86
N SER A 117 -8.92 -9.18 22.06
CA SER A 117 -10.18 -8.65 22.60
C SER A 117 -10.19 -8.65 24.14
N SER A 118 -10.92 -7.72 24.76
CA SER A 118 -11.26 -7.77 26.19
C SER A 118 -12.26 -8.89 26.52
N LEU A 119 -13.03 -9.36 25.53
CA LEU A 119 -13.98 -10.46 25.65
C LEU A 119 -13.33 -11.77 25.18
N PRO A 120 -13.01 -12.74 26.07
CA PRO A 120 -12.22 -13.91 25.70
C PRO A 120 -12.85 -14.77 24.60
N TYR A 121 -14.18 -14.85 24.54
CA TYR A 121 -14.94 -15.62 23.57
C TYR A 121 -15.02 -14.98 22.17
N PHE A 122 -14.50 -13.76 21.98
CA PHE A 122 -14.32 -13.16 20.67
C PHE A 122 -12.93 -13.42 20.08
N LYS A 123 -11.97 -13.92 20.85
CA LYS A 123 -10.59 -14.06 20.39
C LYS A 123 -10.45 -15.14 19.32
N GLY A 124 -10.10 -14.73 18.10
CA GLY A 124 -9.99 -15.59 16.91
C GLY A 124 -11.30 -15.72 16.11
N GLU A 125 -12.39 -15.11 16.57
CA GLU A 125 -13.66 -15.08 15.86
C GLU A 125 -13.64 -14.11 14.68
N LYS A 126 -14.41 -14.44 13.64
CA LYS A 126 -14.63 -13.58 12.46
C LYS A 126 -16.04 -13.05 12.44
N GLN A 127 -16.20 -11.75 12.63
CA GLN A 127 -17.50 -11.09 12.58
C GLN A 127 -17.71 -10.41 11.24
N ARG A 128 -18.75 -10.84 10.53
CA ARG A 128 -19.21 -10.29 9.25
C ARG A 128 -20.15 -9.10 9.50
N ARG A 129 -20.03 -8.07 8.68
CA ARG A 129 -20.81 -6.83 8.74
C ARG A 129 -21.22 -6.38 7.33
N LEU A 130 -22.50 -6.14 7.12
CA LEU A 130 -23.00 -5.43 5.95
C LEU A 130 -22.61 -3.95 6.09
N LEU A 131 -21.80 -3.46 5.16
CA LEU A 131 -21.26 -2.11 5.18
C LEU A 131 -22.14 -1.17 4.36
N CYS A 132 -22.40 0.02 4.90
CA CYS A 132 -23.11 1.10 4.21
C CYS A 132 -22.52 2.46 4.62
N PHE A 133 -22.34 3.36 3.66
CA PHE A 133 -22.00 4.76 3.92
C PHE A 133 -23.21 5.65 3.59
N SER A 134 -23.41 6.72 4.37
CA SER A 134 -24.25 7.86 3.98
C SER A 134 -23.47 9.17 4.15
N GLU A 135 -23.89 10.19 3.40
CA GLU A 135 -23.39 11.56 3.51
C GLU A 135 -24.60 12.46 3.74
N GLU A 136 -24.55 13.28 4.79
CA GLU A 136 -25.62 14.17 5.24
C GLU A 136 -25.00 15.56 5.50
N GLU A 137 -25.82 16.60 5.71
CA GLU A 137 -25.33 17.99 5.75
C GLU A 137 -24.27 18.26 6.84
N ASP A 138 -24.29 17.48 7.93
CA ASP A 138 -23.38 17.62 9.06
C ASP A 138 -22.19 16.64 9.04
N GLY A 139 -22.11 15.73 8.06
CA GLY A 139 -20.94 14.89 7.87
C GLY A 139 -21.18 13.56 7.18
N ARG A 140 -20.18 12.69 7.32
CA ARG A 140 -20.12 11.37 6.69
C ARG A 140 -20.29 10.27 7.72
N TYR A 141 -21.13 9.30 7.38
CA TYR A 141 -21.55 8.24 8.26
C TYR A 141 -21.18 6.86 7.73
N LEU A 142 -20.84 5.95 8.64
CA LEU A 142 -20.63 4.53 8.40
C LEU A 142 -21.64 3.74 9.25
N VAL A 143 -22.30 2.76 8.63
CA VAL A 143 -23.24 1.85 9.27
C VAL A 143 -22.80 0.41 9.03
N LEU A 144 -22.67 -0.37 10.11
CA LEU A 144 -22.11 -1.73 10.08
C LEU A 144 -23.13 -2.75 10.60
N LYS A 145 -24.03 -3.30 9.78
CA LYS A 145 -25.11 -4.20 10.26
C LYS A 145 -24.65 -5.66 10.35
N VAL A 146 -25.29 -6.50 11.17
CA VAL A 146 -24.97 -7.95 11.17
C VAL A 146 -25.36 -8.58 9.84
N ASP A 147 -24.49 -9.44 9.31
CA ASP A 147 -24.79 -10.36 8.21
C ASP A 147 -25.65 -11.53 8.73
N GLY A 148 -26.94 -11.25 9.00
CA GLY A 148 -27.93 -12.20 9.54
C GLY A 148 -28.36 -11.95 10.99
N THR A 149 -28.86 -12.99 11.66
CA THR A 149 -29.39 -12.95 13.04
C THR A 149 -28.39 -13.50 14.05
N MET A 150 -28.08 -12.76 15.12
CA MET A 150 -27.19 -13.19 16.21
C MET A 150 -27.98 -13.52 17.50
N LYS A 151 -27.51 -14.53 18.25
CA LYS A 151 -28.00 -14.81 19.60
C LYS A 151 -27.20 -14.01 20.63
N MET A 152 -27.88 -13.18 21.41
CA MET A 152 -27.31 -12.42 22.54
C MET A 152 -27.79 -13.00 23.87
N GLY A 153 -26.88 -13.13 24.85
CA GLY A 153 -27.10 -13.31 26.30
C GLY A 153 -28.31 -14.13 26.77
N GLY A 154 -28.08 -15.35 27.28
CA GLY A 154 -29.13 -16.27 27.73
C GLY A 154 -29.91 -15.87 28.99
N LYS A 155 -30.84 -14.90 28.89
CA LYS A 155 -31.97 -14.78 29.82
C LYS A 155 -33.14 -15.62 29.31
N GLN A 156 -33.43 -16.73 29.99
CA GLN A 156 -34.72 -17.39 29.85
C GLN A 156 -35.82 -16.46 30.38
N SER A 157 -36.84 -16.21 29.56
CA SER A 157 -38.18 -15.88 30.04
C SER A 157 -39.14 -16.88 29.41
N ARG A 158 -39.84 -17.65 30.26
CA ARG A 158 -40.87 -18.60 29.83
C ARG A 158 -42.21 -17.90 29.73
N THR A 159 -42.83 -17.91 28.56
CA THR A 159 -44.26 -18.19 28.42
C THR A 159 -44.50 -19.11 27.22
N ASN A 160 -45.38 -20.09 27.39
CA ASN A 160 -45.66 -21.10 26.37
C ASN A 160 -46.49 -20.50 25.22
N THR A 161 -45.96 -20.50 24.00
CA THR A 161 -46.45 -21.33 22.88
C THR A 161 -45.40 -21.24 21.74
N GLY A 162 -45.32 -22.26 20.91
CA GLY A 162 -44.12 -22.48 20.08
C GLY A 162 -44.03 -21.61 18.83
N GLN A 163 -42.92 -20.88 18.70
CA GLN A 163 -42.19 -20.68 17.43
C GLN A 163 -40.80 -20.09 17.71
N ASN A 164 -39.74 -20.77 17.27
CA ASN A 164 -38.36 -20.27 17.41
C ASN A 164 -38.15 -19.06 16.49
N SER A 165 -38.05 -17.85 17.05
CA SER A 165 -37.70 -16.63 16.32
C SER A 165 -36.36 -16.08 16.82
N PRO A 166 -35.28 -16.06 16.00
CA PRO A 166 -34.01 -15.45 16.38
C PRO A 166 -34.06 -13.91 16.30
N ALA A 167 -33.24 -13.24 17.11
CA ALA A 167 -33.15 -11.76 17.15
C ALA A 167 -32.38 -11.18 15.95
N GLY A 168 -32.72 -9.96 15.51
CA GLY A 168 -32.22 -9.32 14.29
C GLY A 168 -31.53 -8.02 14.66
N VAL A 169 -30.24 -7.88 14.38
CA VAL A 169 -29.39 -6.91 15.06
C VAL A 169 -28.90 -5.84 14.08
N HIS A 170 -29.37 -4.60 14.25
CA HIS A 170 -28.74 -3.41 13.67
C HIS A 170 -27.51 -3.08 14.52
N ILE A 171 -26.46 -2.51 13.92
CA ILE A 171 -25.22 -2.23 14.62
C ILE A 171 -24.63 -0.91 14.09
N GLU A 172 -24.09 -0.14 15.04
CA GLU A 172 -23.15 0.99 14.91
C GLU A 172 -23.44 1.98 13.77
N ASN A 173 -24.14 3.07 14.09
CA ASN A 173 -24.03 4.33 13.35
C ASN A 173 -22.77 5.06 13.84
N LEU A 174 -21.93 5.50 12.91
CA LEU A 174 -20.63 6.08 13.18
C LEU A 174 -20.43 7.38 12.38
N ARG A 175 -19.84 8.42 12.96
CA ARG A 175 -19.49 9.66 12.26
C ARG A 175 -17.98 9.76 12.01
N TYR A 176 -17.57 10.23 10.85
CA TYR A 176 -16.16 10.44 10.54
C TYR A 176 -15.60 11.65 11.29
N ASP A 177 -14.70 11.42 12.25
CA ASP A 177 -13.99 12.51 12.94
C ASP A 177 -12.77 12.93 12.11
N GLY A 178 -12.88 14.11 11.50
CA GLY A 178 -12.01 14.59 10.43
C GLY A 178 -10.57 14.88 10.86
N GLY A 179 -9.74 13.83 10.93
CA GLY A 179 -8.30 13.92 11.13
C GLY A 179 -7.91 14.36 12.54
N LEU A 180 -7.70 13.38 13.43
CA LEU A 180 -7.38 13.54 14.85
C LEU A 180 -6.42 14.72 15.14
N LYS A 181 -6.96 15.85 15.62
CA LYS A 181 -6.15 16.99 16.07
C LYS A 181 -5.55 16.70 17.44
N ILE A 182 -4.33 16.15 17.46
CA ILE A 182 -3.56 15.97 18.68
C ILE A 182 -3.14 17.36 19.22
N GLY A 183 -3.89 17.88 20.19
CA GLY A 183 -3.61 19.19 20.77
C GLY A 183 -4.22 19.38 22.15
N HIS A 184 -3.51 18.93 23.20
CA HIS A 184 -3.45 19.60 24.52
C HIS A 184 -2.24 19.07 25.31
N PRO A 185 -1.68 19.83 26.28
CA PRO A 185 -0.38 19.54 26.86
C PRO A 185 -0.45 18.42 27.90
N LEU A 186 0.52 17.50 27.86
CA LEU A 186 0.70 16.45 28.86
C LEU A 186 1.18 17.05 30.19
N LEU A 187 0.41 16.84 31.26
CA LEU A 187 0.87 17.08 32.63
C LEU A 187 1.88 15.99 33.05
N PRO A 188 2.89 16.32 33.87
CA PRO A 188 3.99 15.42 34.17
C PRO A 188 3.63 14.39 35.24
N VAL A 189 3.69 13.11 34.90
CA VAL A 189 3.77 12.02 35.89
C VAL A 189 5.10 11.30 35.69
N ARG A 190 5.84 11.11 36.79
CA ARG A 190 7.14 10.44 36.81
C ARG A 190 6.95 8.91 36.79
N TYR A 191 7.95 8.22 36.24
CA TYR A 191 8.18 6.76 36.09
C TYR A 191 8.06 6.25 34.64
N PRO A 192 9.07 5.53 34.10
CA PRO A 192 9.05 5.01 32.74
C PRO A 192 8.22 3.72 32.63
N VAL A 193 7.06 3.81 31.97
CA VAL A 193 6.32 2.62 31.51
C VAL A 193 6.96 2.12 30.22
N VAL A 194 7.69 1.00 30.28
CA VAL A 194 8.38 0.43 29.12
C VAL A 194 7.48 -0.56 28.38
N PHE A 195 6.81 -0.08 27.33
CA PHE A 195 6.12 -0.96 26.37
C PHE A 195 7.13 -1.65 25.43
N ARG A 196 7.44 -2.93 25.68
CA ARG A 196 8.16 -3.78 24.71
C ARG A 196 7.18 -4.47 23.75
N ALA A 197 6.78 -3.76 22.69
CA ALA A 197 6.08 -4.35 21.56
C ALA A 197 7.09 -4.96 20.56
N ALA A 198 7.11 -6.28 20.45
CA ALA A 198 7.90 -6.96 19.43
C ALA A 198 7.07 -7.15 18.14
N ARG A 199 7.48 -6.51 17.05
CA ARG A 199 7.08 -6.95 15.71
C ARG A 199 7.67 -8.36 15.54
N ARG A 200 6.85 -9.41 15.58
CA ARG A 200 7.30 -10.82 15.42
C ARG A 200 7.77 -11.06 13.98
N ILE A 201 8.93 -10.52 13.65
CA ILE A 201 9.78 -11.00 12.57
C ILE A 201 10.65 -12.08 13.20
N ARG A 202 10.52 -13.34 12.75
CA ARG A 202 11.49 -14.39 13.07
C ARG A 202 12.74 -14.13 12.24
N LEU A 203 13.60 -13.21 12.68
CA LEU A 203 14.98 -13.14 12.21
C LEU A 203 15.84 -14.00 13.14
N ALA A 204 16.42 -15.07 12.63
CA ALA A 204 17.53 -15.74 13.30
C ALA A 204 18.75 -14.82 13.17
N VAL A 205 19.32 -14.39 14.30
CA VAL A 205 20.54 -13.56 14.33
C VAL A 205 21.67 -14.42 14.87
N HIS A 206 22.63 -14.74 14.00
CA HIS A 206 23.95 -15.19 14.42
C HIS A 206 24.83 -13.99 14.79
N MET A 207 25.83 -14.22 15.65
CA MET A 207 26.64 -13.15 16.25
C MET A 207 27.56 -12.44 15.26
N ALA A 208 27.79 -11.14 15.50
CA ALA A 208 29.14 -10.57 15.49
C ALA A 208 29.21 -9.36 16.45
N SER A 209 30.26 -9.30 17.26
CA SER A 209 30.58 -8.18 18.15
C SER A 209 31.68 -7.32 17.52
N SER A 210 31.68 -6.01 17.75
CA SER A 210 32.90 -5.22 17.99
C SER A 210 32.58 -3.81 18.46
N LEU A 211 33.27 -3.38 19.53
CA LEU A 211 33.26 -1.99 20.01
C LEU A 211 34.30 -1.15 19.25
N LEU A 212 34.00 0.14 19.04
CA LEU A 212 35.00 1.20 19.27
C LEU A 212 34.32 2.55 19.54
N HIS A 213 34.71 3.23 20.62
CA HIS A 213 34.15 4.54 21.01
C HIS A 213 35.27 5.42 21.61
N MET A 214 35.81 6.34 20.81
CA MET A 214 36.79 7.41 21.14
C MET A 214 36.94 8.24 19.85
N PHE A 215 37.06 9.56 19.79
CA PHE A 215 37.02 10.67 20.77
C PHE A 215 36.46 11.90 20.01
N TYR A 216 35.83 12.86 20.69
CA TYR A 216 35.81 14.26 20.21
C TYR A 216 35.70 15.25 21.38
N ARG A 217 36.60 16.25 21.40
CA ARG A 217 36.47 17.51 22.14
C ARG A 217 36.89 18.66 21.22
N HIS A 218 36.17 19.78 21.34
CA HIS A 218 36.32 21.09 20.69
C HIS A 218 37.66 21.82 21.08
N PRO A 219 37.99 23.09 20.64
CA PRO A 219 37.14 24.12 20.00
C PRO A 219 37.73 25.10 18.93
N THR A 220 36.80 25.84 18.28
CA THR A 220 36.83 27.26 17.81
C THR A 220 38.01 27.92 17.07
N SER A 221 37.73 28.41 15.86
CA SER A 221 37.84 29.83 15.39
C SER A 221 37.38 29.89 13.91
N GLY A 222 36.81 30.96 13.32
CA GLY A 222 36.46 32.28 13.83
C GLY A 222 37.00 33.39 12.94
N PHE A 223 36.36 33.71 11.79
CA PHE A 223 36.76 34.87 10.96
C PHE A 223 35.61 35.60 10.24
N CYS A 224 35.85 36.90 10.09
CA CYS A 224 34.99 38.04 9.80
C CYS A 224 34.21 38.07 8.47
N ALA A 225 33.27 39.01 8.37
CA ALA A 225 32.52 39.38 7.18
C ALA A 225 33.01 40.71 6.57
N SER A 226 32.77 40.92 5.27
CA SER A 226 32.59 42.26 4.69
C SER A 226 31.98 42.22 3.29
N GLN A 227 30.85 42.95 3.15
CA GLN A 227 30.53 43.93 2.09
C GLN A 227 30.63 43.58 0.59
N ILE A 228 29.59 43.94 -0.17
CA ILE A 228 29.67 44.92 -1.28
C ILE A 228 28.27 45.51 -1.57
N SER A 229 28.26 46.74 -2.08
CA SER A 229 27.10 47.61 -2.33
C SER A 229 27.37 48.39 -3.64
N SER A 230 26.41 48.97 -4.37
CA SER A 230 25.04 49.38 -4.04
C SER A 230 24.14 49.41 -5.28
N SER A 231 22.80 49.47 -5.13
CA SER A 231 21.95 50.28 -6.03
C SER A 231 20.57 50.56 -5.44
N ALA A 232 20.27 51.84 -5.20
CA ALA A 232 18.94 52.33 -4.93
C ALA A 232 18.58 53.38 -5.99
N LEU A 233 17.36 53.33 -6.52
CA LEU A 233 16.79 54.44 -7.29
C LEU A 233 15.30 54.60 -6.96
N PHE A 234 14.90 55.84 -6.74
CA PHE A 234 13.54 56.33 -6.52
C PHE A 234 12.68 56.11 -7.81
N LEU A 235 11.34 56.22 -7.87
CA LEU A 235 10.31 56.75 -6.96
C LEU A 235 8.89 56.27 -7.39
N ARG A 236 7.94 56.43 -6.46
CA ARG A 236 6.51 56.83 -6.66
C ARG A 236 5.44 55.75 -6.78
N ALA A 237 4.47 55.86 -5.88
CA ALA A 237 3.23 55.11 -5.86
C ALA A 237 2.20 55.64 -6.88
N ALA A 238 1.38 54.75 -7.41
CA ALA A 238 0.10 55.07 -8.05
C ALA A 238 -0.91 53.96 -7.72
N ASN A 239 -2.04 54.33 -7.14
CA ASN A 239 -3.16 53.41 -6.88
C ASN A 239 -3.76 52.90 -8.20
N GLY A 240 -3.98 51.59 -8.32
CA GLY A 240 -4.63 51.03 -9.51
C GLY A 240 -4.87 49.53 -9.42
N SER A 241 -6.11 49.16 -9.08
CA SER A 241 -6.79 47.87 -9.37
C SER A 241 -5.90 46.64 -9.62
N PHE A 242 -5.81 45.75 -8.62
CA PHE A 242 -5.33 44.37 -8.82
C PHE A 242 -6.29 43.60 -9.74
N ARG A 243 -6.08 43.72 -11.06
CA ARG A 243 -6.68 42.81 -12.05
C ARG A 243 -5.95 41.48 -12.02
N ASN A 244 -6.68 40.40 -11.69
CA ASN A 244 -6.19 39.02 -11.69
C ASN A 244 -5.65 38.60 -13.07
N TYR A 245 -4.34 38.75 -13.28
CA TYR A 245 -3.64 38.17 -14.43
C TYR A 245 -3.22 36.73 -14.14
N VAL A 246 -4.19 35.81 -14.22
CA VAL A 246 -3.87 34.37 -14.32
C VAL A 246 -3.28 34.10 -15.71
N LYS A 247 -1.96 34.36 -15.86
CA LYS A 247 -1.20 33.91 -17.02
C LYS A 247 -1.09 32.38 -16.95
N TYR A 248 -1.99 31.69 -17.62
CA TYR A 248 -1.78 30.29 -18.02
C TYR A 248 -0.48 30.22 -18.83
N ARG A 249 0.62 29.82 -18.17
CA ARG A 249 1.85 29.41 -18.85
C ARG A 249 1.52 28.15 -19.65
N ARG A 250 1.27 28.30 -20.94
CA ARG A 250 1.40 27.18 -21.89
C ARG A 250 2.84 26.67 -21.76
N TYR A 251 3.01 25.47 -21.21
CA TYR A 251 4.27 24.75 -21.32
C TYR A 251 4.63 24.64 -22.80
N ALA A 252 5.90 24.88 -23.13
CA ALA A 252 6.36 24.84 -24.52
C ALA A 252 6.09 23.44 -25.10
N THR A 253 5.17 23.36 -26.05
CA THR A 253 4.84 22.10 -26.72
C THR A 253 5.98 21.75 -27.66
N VAL A 254 6.77 20.74 -27.29
CA VAL A 254 7.75 20.10 -28.18
C VAL A 254 7.03 19.73 -29.49
N SER A 255 7.47 20.31 -30.60
CA SER A 255 6.72 20.40 -31.86
C SER A 255 6.88 19.17 -32.76
N GLY A 256 6.93 17.97 -32.18
CA GLY A 256 6.96 16.70 -32.90
C GLY A 256 5.73 15.85 -32.58
N LYS A 257 5.44 14.84 -33.42
CA LYS A 257 4.61 13.71 -32.99
C LYS A 257 5.27 13.14 -31.72
N LYS A 258 4.52 13.05 -30.62
CA LYS A 258 5.03 12.42 -29.40
C LYS A 258 5.08 10.90 -29.62
N PRO A 259 6.15 10.21 -29.19
CA PRO A 259 6.18 8.75 -29.25
C PRO A 259 5.08 8.18 -28.34
N LYS A 260 4.63 6.96 -28.65
CA LYS A 260 3.68 6.26 -27.79
C LYS A 260 4.46 5.54 -26.69
N ILE A 261 4.25 5.96 -25.46
CA ILE A 261 4.89 5.38 -24.28
C ILE A 261 3.85 4.53 -23.54
N VAL A 262 4.18 3.26 -23.29
CA VAL A 262 3.42 2.37 -22.41
C VAL A 262 4.18 2.25 -21.10
N ASP A 263 3.48 2.48 -19.98
CA ASP A 263 4.02 2.34 -18.64
C ASP A 263 3.90 0.88 -18.18
N LEU A 264 5.03 0.26 -17.88
CA LEU A 264 5.13 -1.16 -17.51
C LEU A 264 5.33 -1.37 -16.01
N SER A 265 5.16 -0.29 -15.23
CA SER A 265 5.45 -0.26 -13.80
C SER A 265 4.18 -0.30 -12.95
N ARG A 266 4.24 -1.01 -11.83
CA ARG A 266 3.21 -1.01 -10.78
C ARG A 266 3.26 0.26 -9.94
N GLU A 267 2.13 0.61 -9.34
CA GLU A 267 2.04 1.72 -8.40
C GLU A 267 2.76 1.42 -7.07
N LEU A 268 3.63 2.32 -6.63
CA LEU A 268 4.21 2.30 -5.28
C LEU A 268 3.34 3.13 -4.32
N TYR A 269 2.49 2.44 -3.56
CA TYR A 269 1.67 3.01 -2.49
C TYR A 269 2.11 2.52 -1.10
N HIS A 270 1.55 3.08 -0.02
CA HIS A 270 1.86 2.61 1.33
C HIS A 270 1.44 1.14 1.49
N ARG A 271 2.43 0.29 1.72
CA ARG A 271 2.34 -1.17 1.76
C ARG A 271 1.82 -1.78 0.47
N ALA A 272 2.31 -1.24 -0.65
CA ALA A 272 2.35 -1.95 -1.91
C ALA A 272 2.87 -3.37 -1.70
N LEU A 273 2.22 -4.30 -2.41
CA LEU A 273 2.55 -5.72 -2.35
C LEU A 273 3.94 -5.95 -2.96
N ALA A 274 4.68 -6.87 -2.34
CA ALA A 274 6.05 -7.22 -2.69
C ALA A 274 6.26 -8.73 -2.44
N HIS A 275 7.42 -9.24 -2.82
CA HIS A 275 7.82 -10.61 -2.45
C HIS A 275 7.82 -10.79 -0.91
N PRO A 276 7.32 -11.91 -0.35
CA PRO A 276 7.15 -12.09 1.10
C PRO A 276 8.41 -11.89 1.98
N PHE A 277 9.61 -12.02 1.41
CA PHE A 277 10.87 -11.82 2.14
C PHE A 277 11.32 -10.34 2.24
N HIS A 278 10.73 -9.43 1.48
CA HIS A 278 11.14 -8.01 1.49
C HIS A 278 10.35 -7.16 2.50
N PRO A 279 10.97 -6.13 3.10
CA PRO A 279 10.25 -5.16 3.92
C PRO A 279 9.21 -4.40 3.06
N PRO A 280 8.00 -4.17 3.58
CA PRO A 280 6.95 -3.49 2.83
C PRO A 280 7.28 -2.02 2.61
N VAL A 281 6.75 -1.45 1.53
CA VAL A 281 6.84 -0.01 1.23
C VAL A 281 6.15 0.80 2.35
N ILE A 282 6.86 1.74 2.96
CA ILE A 282 6.36 2.68 3.95
C ILE A 282 6.42 4.08 3.35
N ILE A 283 5.28 4.77 3.29
CA ILE A 283 5.17 6.16 2.84
C ILE A 283 4.46 6.91 3.96
N THR A 284 5.11 7.93 4.52
CA THR A 284 4.52 8.79 5.55
C THR A 284 4.61 10.26 5.11
N PRO A 285 3.54 11.06 5.30
CA PRO A 285 3.63 12.50 5.07
C PRO A 285 4.68 13.12 5.99
N TRP A 286 5.58 13.93 5.43
CA TRP A 286 6.55 14.73 6.18
C TRP A 286 6.08 16.18 6.32
N ASP A 287 5.43 16.71 5.29
CA ASP A 287 4.80 18.03 5.26
C ASP A 287 3.56 18.00 4.37
N THR A 288 2.51 18.73 4.75
CA THR A 288 1.16 18.65 4.16
C THR A 288 0.53 20.05 3.97
N HIS A 289 1.18 20.89 3.17
CA HIS A 289 0.73 22.24 2.80
C HIS A 289 0.55 23.22 3.98
N GLN A 290 1.20 22.93 5.11
CA GLN A 290 1.27 23.84 6.25
C GLN A 290 1.93 25.17 5.79
N PRO A 291 1.45 26.33 6.25
CA PRO A 291 1.98 27.61 5.81
C PRO A 291 3.40 27.79 6.33
N LYS A 292 4.35 28.01 5.42
CA LYS A 292 5.71 28.44 5.73
C LYS A 292 5.86 29.86 5.24
N GLN A 293 6.08 30.81 6.14
CA GLN A 293 6.18 32.22 5.80
C GLN A 293 7.62 32.70 5.86
N GLU A 294 8.05 33.40 4.81
CA GLU A 294 9.34 34.08 4.70
C GLU A 294 9.06 35.50 4.16
N GLY A 295 9.24 36.52 5.00
CA GLY A 295 8.76 37.88 4.73
C GLY A 295 7.26 37.90 4.43
N ASP A 296 6.87 38.58 3.34
CA ASP A 296 5.48 38.64 2.85
C ASP A 296 5.05 37.42 2.01
N THR A 297 5.92 36.42 1.84
CA THR A 297 5.64 35.24 1.01
C THR A 297 5.23 34.04 1.86
N VAL A 298 4.09 33.43 1.53
CA VAL A 298 3.64 32.16 2.14
C VAL A 298 3.81 31.03 1.13
N LEU A 299 4.74 30.12 1.41
CA LEU A 299 4.89 28.85 0.72
C LEU A 299 3.94 27.81 1.34
N ARG A 300 3.34 26.97 0.48
CA ARG A 300 2.67 25.73 0.86
C ARG A 300 3.25 24.61 0.03
N SER A 301 3.87 23.64 0.69
CA SER A 301 4.53 22.48 0.07
C SER A 301 3.99 21.19 0.65
N ALA A 302 4.05 20.10 -0.10
CA ALA A 302 3.93 18.76 0.47
C ALA A 302 5.22 17.98 0.20
N SER A 303 5.57 17.09 1.13
CA SER A 303 6.68 16.15 0.98
C SER A 303 6.40 14.90 1.82
N TYR A 304 7.00 13.78 1.43
CA TYR A 304 6.78 12.47 2.04
C TYR A 304 8.13 11.84 2.38
N SER A 305 8.19 11.18 3.53
CA SER A 305 9.25 10.24 3.85
C SER A 305 8.88 8.87 3.27
N ILE A 306 9.84 8.22 2.61
CA ILE A 306 9.65 6.94 1.93
C ILE A 306 10.74 5.97 2.37
N SER A 307 10.35 4.75 2.73
CA SER A 307 11.25 3.64 3.03
C SER A 307 10.72 2.39 2.35
N PHE A 308 11.57 1.70 1.59
CA PHE A 308 11.20 0.51 0.84
C PHE A 308 12.40 -0.44 0.71
N SER A 309 12.16 -1.69 0.29
CA SER A 309 13.23 -2.56 -0.23
C SER A 309 13.76 -2.01 -1.55
N ASP A 310 15.03 -2.28 -1.86
CA ASP A 310 15.55 -2.09 -3.22
C ASP A 310 14.90 -3.03 -4.26
N HIS A 311 14.25 -4.10 -3.79
CA HIS A 311 13.37 -5.01 -4.55
C HIS A 311 11.87 -4.69 -4.34
N ALA A 312 11.47 -3.40 -4.38
CA ALA A 312 10.10 -2.98 -4.13
C ALA A 312 9.34 -2.57 -5.40
N GLY A 313 8.13 -3.12 -5.57
CA GLY A 313 7.32 -2.90 -6.77
C GLY A 313 8.02 -3.42 -8.02
N THR A 314 7.81 -2.77 -9.17
CA THR A 314 8.58 -3.07 -10.38
C THR A 314 10.02 -2.66 -10.20
N HIS A 315 10.93 -3.63 -10.24
CA HIS A 315 12.33 -3.46 -9.91
C HIS A 315 13.23 -4.29 -10.82
N VAL A 316 14.54 -4.07 -10.72
CA VAL A 316 15.58 -4.81 -11.43
C VAL A 316 16.65 -5.30 -10.47
N ASP A 317 17.16 -6.50 -10.73
CA ASP A 317 18.15 -7.17 -9.90
C ASP A 317 19.57 -6.97 -10.46
N ALA A 318 20.47 -6.46 -9.61
CA ALA A 318 21.88 -6.34 -9.96
C ALA A 318 22.62 -7.66 -9.71
N PRO A 319 23.75 -7.92 -10.39
CA PRO A 319 24.52 -9.15 -10.19
C PRO A 319 24.85 -9.47 -8.72
N LYS A 320 25.08 -8.45 -7.90
CA LYS A 320 25.30 -8.57 -6.45
C LYS A 320 24.13 -9.20 -5.67
N HIS A 321 22.91 -9.25 -6.20
CA HIS A 321 21.78 -9.91 -5.56
C HIS A 321 22.00 -11.43 -5.40
N PHE A 322 22.59 -12.06 -6.42
CA PHE A 322 22.76 -13.52 -6.50
C PHE A 322 24.23 -13.97 -6.51
N ASP A 323 25.19 -13.12 -6.88
CA ASP A 323 26.63 -13.41 -6.81
C ASP A 323 27.27 -12.80 -5.54
N PRO A 324 27.69 -13.61 -4.55
CA PRO A 324 28.37 -13.14 -3.35
C PRO A 324 29.86 -12.80 -3.57
N SER A 325 30.38 -13.01 -4.78
CA SER A 325 31.82 -12.87 -5.08
C SER A 325 32.30 -11.42 -4.96
N PRO A 326 33.51 -11.17 -4.43
CA PRO A 326 34.12 -9.85 -4.45
C PRO A 326 34.31 -9.35 -5.90
N GLY A 327 33.51 -8.36 -6.29
CA GLY A 327 33.50 -7.80 -7.64
C GLY A 327 32.15 -7.89 -8.36
N ALA A 328 31.18 -8.65 -7.82
CA ALA A 328 29.81 -8.67 -8.31
C ALA A 328 29.23 -7.24 -8.39
N LEU A 329 28.72 -6.86 -9.57
CA LEU A 329 28.25 -5.49 -9.82
C LEU A 329 27.03 -5.18 -8.97
N SER A 330 27.12 -4.10 -8.19
CA SER A 330 25.96 -3.46 -7.56
C SER A 330 25.22 -2.55 -8.54
N VAL A 331 23.97 -2.23 -8.23
CA VAL A 331 23.07 -1.53 -9.16
C VAL A 331 23.60 -0.17 -9.63
N ASP A 332 24.37 0.55 -8.80
CA ASP A 332 24.98 1.84 -9.13
C ASP A 332 26.22 1.75 -10.02
N GLN A 333 26.70 0.53 -10.27
CA GLN A 333 27.87 0.19 -11.10
C GLN A 333 27.49 -0.46 -12.43
N MET A 334 26.22 -0.86 -12.62
CA MET A 334 25.75 -1.45 -13.88
C MET A 334 25.76 -0.40 -15.01
N PRO A 335 26.21 -0.74 -16.24
CA PRO A 335 26.15 0.16 -17.39
C PRO A 335 24.70 0.57 -17.69
N LEU A 336 24.46 1.85 -17.95
CA LEU A 336 23.10 2.37 -18.20
C LEU A 336 22.48 1.82 -19.49
N GLU A 337 23.32 1.41 -20.43
CA GLU A 337 22.99 0.74 -21.67
C GLU A 337 22.20 -0.55 -21.44
N THR A 338 22.42 -1.24 -20.31
CA THR A 338 21.66 -2.43 -19.85
C THR A 338 20.16 -2.13 -19.71
N PHE A 339 19.80 -0.88 -19.45
CA PHE A 339 18.43 -0.44 -19.18
C PHE A 339 17.86 0.46 -20.30
N TYR A 340 18.51 0.48 -21.48
CA TYR A 340 18.11 1.25 -22.66
C TYR A 340 18.31 0.43 -23.94
N THR A 341 17.47 -0.60 -24.15
CA THR A 341 17.68 -1.63 -25.18
C THR A 341 16.58 -1.59 -26.26
N GLU A 342 16.76 -2.29 -27.38
CA GLU A 342 15.58 -2.80 -28.10
C GLU A 342 14.90 -3.88 -27.25
N GLY A 343 13.64 -4.20 -27.53
CA GLY A 343 12.96 -5.29 -26.86
C GLY A 343 11.71 -5.77 -27.57
N ILE A 344 11.29 -6.97 -27.17
CA ILE A 344 10.10 -7.68 -27.67
C ILE A 344 9.26 -8.19 -26.49
N ALA A 345 8.01 -8.54 -26.76
CA ALA A 345 7.11 -9.15 -25.79
C ALA A 345 6.59 -10.50 -26.30
N LEU A 346 6.79 -11.56 -25.53
CA LEU A 346 6.37 -12.92 -25.84
C LEU A 346 5.09 -13.27 -25.08
N ASP A 347 4.11 -13.86 -25.79
CA ASP A 347 2.82 -14.26 -25.22
C ASP A 347 2.86 -15.72 -24.70
N LEU A 348 2.89 -15.83 -23.38
CA LEU A 348 2.89 -17.05 -22.59
C LEU A 348 1.61 -17.12 -21.72
N SER A 349 0.56 -16.36 -22.05
CA SER A 349 -0.68 -16.28 -21.26
C SER A 349 -1.46 -17.60 -21.15
N HIS A 350 -1.13 -18.56 -22.02
CA HIS A 350 -1.67 -19.91 -22.06
C HIS A 350 -1.03 -20.87 -21.04
N VAL A 351 0.12 -20.52 -20.46
CA VAL A 351 0.84 -21.38 -19.50
C VAL A 351 0.07 -21.45 -18.17
N GLU A 352 -0.06 -22.64 -17.60
CA GLU A 352 -0.84 -22.84 -16.37
C GLU A 352 -0.19 -22.19 -15.13
N LEU A 353 -1.02 -21.85 -14.14
CA LEU A 353 -0.52 -21.33 -12.86
C LEU A 353 0.41 -22.36 -12.18
N LYS A 354 1.49 -21.88 -11.56
CA LYS A 354 2.61 -22.68 -11.00
C LYS A 354 3.43 -23.50 -12.01
N ALA A 355 3.12 -23.45 -13.31
CA ALA A 355 3.89 -24.20 -14.29
C ALA A 355 5.27 -23.56 -14.55
N SER A 356 6.22 -24.41 -14.93
CA SER A 356 7.58 -24.02 -15.31
C SER A 356 7.67 -23.93 -16.83
N ILE A 357 7.86 -22.72 -17.35
CA ILE A 357 7.86 -22.41 -18.79
C ILE A 357 9.09 -23.03 -19.45
N SER A 358 8.84 -23.97 -20.35
CA SER A 358 9.83 -24.78 -21.06
C SER A 358 10.36 -24.11 -22.33
N ILE A 359 11.50 -24.59 -22.84
CA ILE A 359 12.09 -24.10 -24.10
C ILE A 359 11.10 -24.21 -25.29
N PRO A 360 10.35 -25.31 -25.50
CA PRO A 360 9.36 -25.39 -26.58
C PRO A 360 8.24 -24.33 -26.50
N GLU A 361 7.81 -23.94 -25.30
CA GLU A 361 6.82 -22.87 -25.10
C GLU A 361 7.43 -21.49 -25.45
N MET A 362 8.68 -21.25 -25.06
CA MET A 362 9.44 -20.04 -25.45
C MET A 362 9.66 -19.95 -26.95
N GLU A 363 10.00 -21.06 -27.61
CA GLU A 363 10.24 -21.13 -29.06
C GLU A 363 8.97 -20.91 -29.86
N GLU A 364 7.85 -21.51 -29.45
CA GLU A 364 6.55 -21.28 -30.10
C GLU A 364 6.02 -19.86 -29.83
N ALA A 365 6.25 -19.28 -28.65
CA ALA A 365 5.91 -17.89 -28.36
C ALA A 365 6.74 -16.90 -29.21
N LEU A 366 8.04 -17.13 -29.36
CA LEU A 366 8.91 -16.35 -30.25
C LEU A 366 8.44 -16.45 -31.70
N LYS A 367 8.21 -17.67 -32.20
CA LYS A 367 7.69 -17.92 -33.54
C LYS A 367 6.33 -17.24 -33.80
N LYS A 368 5.41 -17.27 -32.84
CA LYS A 368 4.11 -16.58 -32.93
C LYS A 368 4.24 -15.05 -32.95
N SER A 369 5.24 -14.48 -32.29
CA SER A 369 5.48 -13.04 -32.29
C SER A 369 5.90 -12.50 -33.65
N GLY A 370 6.52 -13.35 -34.50
CA GLY A 370 7.12 -12.94 -35.77
C GLY A 370 8.44 -12.18 -35.63
N GLU A 371 8.96 -12.06 -34.41
CA GLU A 371 10.19 -11.34 -34.07
C GLU A 371 11.38 -12.27 -33.85
N GLU A 372 12.58 -11.68 -33.79
CA GLU A 372 13.81 -12.32 -33.34
C GLU A 372 14.31 -11.70 -32.03
N ILE A 373 14.98 -12.49 -31.19
CA ILE A 373 15.79 -11.96 -30.08
C ILE A 373 17.16 -11.62 -30.66
N LYS A 374 17.61 -10.38 -30.45
CA LYS A 374 18.93 -9.89 -30.85
C LYS A 374 19.84 -9.77 -29.64
N GLU A 375 21.15 -9.75 -29.90
CA GLU A 375 22.16 -9.46 -28.88
C GLU A 375 21.90 -8.10 -28.21
N GLY A 376 21.73 -8.11 -26.88
CA GLY A 376 21.44 -6.93 -26.08
C GLY A 376 19.95 -6.65 -25.84
N ASP A 377 19.02 -7.48 -26.33
CA ASP A 377 17.58 -7.22 -26.21
C ASP A 377 17.04 -7.33 -24.78
N THR A 378 15.93 -6.60 -24.54
CA THR A 378 15.00 -6.87 -23.43
C THR A 378 13.87 -7.78 -23.90
N VAL A 379 13.63 -8.90 -23.20
CA VAL A 379 12.52 -9.83 -23.51
C VAL A 379 11.47 -9.79 -22.40
N LEU A 380 10.26 -9.30 -22.71
CA LEU A 380 9.15 -9.24 -21.76
C LEU A 380 8.25 -10.47 -21.89
N LEU A 381 7.95 -11.13 -20.77
CA LEU A 381 7.23 -12.41 -20.71
C LEU A 381 5.82 -12.17 -20.16
N TYR A 382 4.84 -12.09 -21.06
CA TYR A 382 3.44 -11.90 -20.68
C TYR A 382 2.79 -13.24 -20.34
N MET A 383 2.42 -13.44 -19.08
CA MET A 383 1.82 -14.68 -18.56
C MET A 383 0.33 -14.48 -18.21
N ALA A 384 -0.19 -13.28 -18.48
CA ALA A 384 -1.48 -12.76 -18.03
C ALA A 384 -1.68 -12.87 -16.50
N PHE A 385 -0.59 -12.88 -15.72
CA PHE A 385 -0.67 -13.21 -14.30
C PHE A 385 -1.48 -12.18 -13.52
N ASN A 386 -1.24 -10.87 -13.75
CA ASN A 386 -1.98 -9.80 -13.09
C ASN A 386 -3.46 -9.75 -13.49
N LYS A 387 -3.86 -10.40 -14.60
CA LYS A 387 -5.26 -10.57 -15.02
C LYS A 387 -5.92 -11.83 -14.46
N ARG A 388 -5.15 -12.89 -14.22
CA ARG A 388 -5.63 -14.20 -13.75
C ARG A 388 -5.72 -14.27 -12.23
N VAL A 389 -4.81 -13.60 -11.52
CA VAL A 389 -4.75 -13.57 -10.06
C VAL A 389 -4.68 -12.11 -9.62
N HIS A 390 -5.75 -11.65 -8.98
CA HIS A 390 -5.87 -10.27 -8.52
C HIS A 390 -4.94 -10.04 -7.32
N GLN A 391 -4.42 -8.81 -7.16
CA GLN A 391 -3.28 -8.56 -6.27
C GLN A 391 -3.58 -8.82 -4.77
N ASP A 392 -4.84 -8.68 -4.36
CA ASP A 392 -5.33 -8.95 -3.01
C ASP A 392 -5.61 -10.44 -2.72
N ASP A 393 -5.55 -11.30 -3.73
CA ASP A 393 -5.59 -12.76 -3.56
C ASP A 393 -4.22 -13.25 -3.04
N PRO A 394 -4.15 -14.01 -1.92
CA PRO A 394 -2.89 -14.56 -1.41
C PRO A 394 -2.10 -15.37 -2.45
N ARG A 395 -2.80 -15.97 -3.43
CA ARG A 395 -2.18 -16.69 -4.56
C ARG A 395 -1.29 -15.78 -5.42
N TRP A 396 -1.48 -14.46 -5.40
CA TRP A 396 -0.65 -13.53 -6.17
C TRP A 396 0.84 -13.61 -5.80
N GLN A 397 1.16 -13.99 -4.56
CA GLN A 397 2.54 -14.13 -4.09
C GLN A 397 3.17 -15.53 -4.34
N HIS A 398 2.41 -16.50 -4.85
CA HIS A 398 2.80 -17.93 -4.83
C HIS A 398 2.41 -18.75 -6.09
N ASP A 399 1.34 -18.38 -6.79
CA ASP A 399 0.73 -19.21 -7.83
C ASP A 399 1.14 -18.81 -9.26
N PHE A 400 2.13 -17.93 -9.41
CA PHE A 400 2.60 -17.50 -10.73
C PHE A 400 3.32 -18.63 -11.50
N PRO A 401 3.14 -18.71 -12.83
CA PRO A 401 4.10 -19.41 -13.68
C PRO A 401 5.42 -18.61 -13.74
N GLY A 402 6.48 -19.27 -14.21
CA GLY A 402 7.77 -18.62 -14.46
C GLY A 402 8.71 -19.55 -15.22
N LEU A 403 9.91 -19.10 -15.54
CA LEU A 403 10.86 -19.82 -16.38
C LEU A 403 11.36 -21.14 -15.76
N ALA A 404 11.51 -22.18 -16.58
CA ALA A 404 12.39 -23.28 -16.25
C ALA A 404 13.87 -22.82 -16.28
N PRO A 405 14.78 -23.38 -15.45
CA PRO A 405 16.21 -23.03 -15.46
C PRO A 405 16.85 -23.07 -16.85
N GLU A 406 16.54 -24.10 -17.64
CA GLU A 406 16.98 -24.27 -19.02
C GLU A 406 16.44 -23.18 -19.98
N SER A 407 15.26 -22.61 -19.70
CA SER A 407 14.71 -21.50 -20.47
C SER A 407 15.43 -20.18 -20.17
N VAL A 408 15.99 -20.01 -18.97
CA VAL A 408 16.87 -18.87 -18.63
C VAL A 408 18.20 -18.98 -19.38
N HIS A 409 18.80 -20.17 -19.45
CA HIS A 409 19.95 -20.42 -20.31
C HIS A 409 19.65 -20.14 -21.78
N TRP A 410 18.52 -20.63 -22.30
CA TRP A 410 18.10 -20.41 -23.69
C TRP A 410 17.93 -18.93 -24.01
N LEU A 411 17.34 -18.12 -23.10
CA LEU A 411 17.27 -16.66 -23.29
C LEU A 411 18.67 -16.04 -23.43
N ALA A 412 19.60 -16.40 -22.55
CA ALA A 412 20.98 -15.94 -22.63
C ALA A 412 21.70 -16.42 -23.91
N ASP A 413 21.45 -17.64 -24.36
CA ASP A 413 22.00 -18.20 -25.63
C ASP A 413 21.43 -17.49 -26.87
N LYS A 414 20.26 -16.86 -26.76
CA LYS A 414 19.64 -16.02 -27.80
C LYS A 414 20.10 -14.55 -27.78
N GLY A 415 20.98 -14.16 -26.85
CA GLY A 415 21.48 -12.79 -26.73
C GLY A 415 20.60 -11.84 -25.90
N CYS A 416 19.59 -12.37 -25.19
CA CYS A 416 18.79 -11.57 -24.25
C CYS A 416 19.68 -11.03 -23.13
N LYS A 417 19.66 -9.72 -22.89
CA LYS A 417 20.46 -9.08 -21.82
C LYS A 417 19.66 -8.87 -20.53
N LEU A 418 18.37 -8.58 -20.69
CA LEU A 418 17.43 -8.26 -19.61
C LEU A 418 16.10 -8.96 -19.93
N PHE A 419 15.46 -9.63 -18.99
CA PHE A 419 14.09 -10.13 -19.20
C PHE A 419 13.13 -9.61 -18.12
N GLY A 420 11.83 -9.66 -18.39
CA GLY A 420 10.83 -9.06 -17.50
C GLY A 420 9.60 -9.95 -17.29
N VAL A 421 9.15 -10.06 -16.03
CA VAL A 421 7.98 -10.86 -15.64
C VAL A 421 6.94 -10.05 -14.86
N GLU A 422 5.66 -10.40 -15.00
CA GLU A 422 4.57 -9.84 -14.16
C GLU A 422 4.64 -10.28 -12.69
N ALA A 423 5.28 -11.43 -12.45
CA ALA A 423 5.36 -12.12 -11.17
C ALA A 423 6.38 -11.49 -10.19
N VAL A 424 6.28 -11.82 -8.90
CA VAL A 424 7.24 -11.44 -7.85
C VAL A 424 8.53 -12.27 -7.85
N SER A 425 8.80 -13.00 -8.94
CA SER A 425 10.00 -13.81 -9.17
C SER A 425 10.05 -14.31 -10.63
N PRO A 426 11.24 -14.52 -11.24
CA PRO A 426 11.40 -14.99 -12.62
C PRO A 426 10.96 -16.44 -12.87
N ALA A 427 10.96 -17.28 -11.84
CA ALA A 427 10.66 -18.72 -11.92
C ALA A 427 9.82 -19.19 -10.70
N PRO A 428 9.09 -20.32 -10.79
CA PRO A 428 8.16 -20.74 -9.75
C PRO A 428 8.82 -20.89 -8.36
N GLU A 429 8.04 -20.62 -7.31
CA GLU A 429 8.54 -20.55 -5.93
C GLU A 429 9.33 -21.81 -5.51
N GLY A 430 10.45 -21.58 -4.81
CA GLY A 430 11.33 -22.63 -4.29
C GLY A 430 12.62 -22.76 -5.09
N GLU A 431 13.08 -24.01 -5.30
CA GLU A 431 14.40 -24.31 -5.88
C GLU A 431 14.55 -23.79 -7.32
N LEU A 432 13.49 -23.81 -8.12
CA LEU A 432 13.51 -23.30 -9.50
C LEU A 432 13.82 -21.81 -9.54
N ASN A 433 13.24 -21.04 -8.62
CA ASN A 433 13.53 -19.62 -8.48
C ASN A 433 15.00 -19.33 -8.15
N PHE A 434 15.57 -20.07 -7.20
CA PHE A 434 17.00 -19.89 -6.85
C PHE A 434 17.93 -20.28 -8.00
N LYS A 435 17.59 -21.32 -8.77
CA LYS A 435 18.32 -21.67 -9.99
C LYS A 435 18.25 -20.57 -11.05
N ALA A 436 17.07 -20.00 -11.30
CA ALA A 436 16.92 -18.90 -12.25
C ALA A 436 17.80 -17.69 -11.90
N HIS A 437 17.80 -17.27 -10.64
CA HIS A 437 18.66 -16.17 -10.14
C HIS A 437 20.16 -16.47 -10.32
N ASN A 438 20.62 -17.66 -9.91
CA ASN A 438 22.03 -18.04 -10.07
C ASN A 438 22.44 -18.05 -11.55
N ILE A 439 21.59 -18.59 -12.43
CA ILE A 439 21.84 -18.63 -13.88
C ILE A 439 21.95 -17.23 -14.47
N CYS A 440 21.14 -16.25 -14.02
CA CYS A 440 21.30 -14.86 -14.45
C CYS A 440 22.73 -14.36 -14.20
N GLY A 441 23.30 -14.64 -13.02
CA GLY A 441 24.67 -14.28 -12.68
C GLY A 441 25.73 -15.04 -13.47
N GLU A 442 25.64 -16.37 -13.53
CA GLU A 442 26.55 -17.22 -14.31
C GLU A 442 26.61 -16.82 -15.78
N ARG A 443 25.48 -16.36 -16.34
CA ARG A 443 25.33 -15.97 -17.75
C ARG A 443 25.52 -14.47 -17.99
N GLY A 444 25.71 -13.66 -16.95
CA GLY A 444 25.89 -12.21 -17.05
C GLY A 444 24.66 -11.45 -17.56
N ILE A 445 23.46 -12.00 -17.37
CA ILE A 445 22.17 -11.36 -17.68
C ILE A 445 21.47 -10.93 -16.38
N THR A 446 20.34 -10.24 -16.50
CA THR A 446 19.55 -9.73 -15.36
C THR A 446 18.06 -9.80 -15.69
N HIS A 447 17.20 -9.60 -14.69
CA HIS A 447 15.75 -9.66 -14.83
C HIS A 447 15.04 -8.55 -14.06
N MET A 448 13.81 -8.29 -14.46
CA MET A 448 12.87 -7.39 -13.81
C MET A 448 11.66 -8.17 -13.33
N GLU A 449 11.22 -7.84 -12.12
CA GLU A 449 10.06 -8.46 -11.49
C GLU A 449 8.92 -7.48 -11.30
N ALA A 450 7.74 -8.04 -11.01
CA ALA A 450 6.51 -7.32 -10.70
C ALA A 450 6.22 -6.23 -11.74
N MET A 451 6.37 -6.55 -13.03
CA MET A 451 5.94 -5.69 -14.13
C MET A 451 4.41 -5.66 -14.23
N ASP A 452 3.89 -4.70 -14.97
CA ASP A 452 2.46 -4.57 -15.27
C ASP A 452 2.22 -4.16 -16.73
N ASN A 453 0.95 -4.17 -17.16
CA ASN A 453 0.53 -3.73 -18.49
C ASN A 453 1.24 -4.44 -19.67
N LEU A 454 1.79 -5.64 -19.50
CA LEU A 454 2.49 -6.35 -20.59
C LEU A 454 1.54 -6.71 -21.75
N ASP A 455 0.24 -6.85 -21.47
CA ASP A 455 -0.81 -6.97 -22.49
C ASP A 455 -0.92 -5.74 -23.41
N GLN A 456 -0.41 -4.58 -22.96
CA GLN A 456 -0.33 -3.37 -23.75
C GLN A 456 0.91 -3.32 -24.67
N VAL A 457 1.78 -4.33 -24.66
CA VAL A 457 2.94 -4.43 -25.59
C VAL A 457 2.97 -5.68 -26.44
N ILE A 458 2.32 -6.79 -26.05
CA ILE A 458 2.23 -7.99 -26.91
C ILE A 458 1.63 -7.67 -28.30
N GLY A 459 2.14 -8.34 -29.33
CA GLY A 459 1.65 -8.22 -30.70
C GLY A 459 1.83 -6.84 -31.36
N LYS A 460 2.64 -5.94 -30.77
CA LYS A 460 2.91 -4.59 -31.32
C LYS A 460 4.29 -4.45 -31.97
N GLY A 461 4.99 -5.58 -32.13
CA GLY A 461 6.36 -5.63 -32.62
C GLY A 461 7.38 -5.06 -31.64
N ARG A 462 8.59 -4.81 -32.14
CA ARG A 462 9.72 -4.24 -31.36
C ARG A 462 9.40 -2.87 -30.75
N PHE A 463 9.99 -2.61 -29.59
CA PHE A 463 9.96 -1.31 -28.91
C PHE A 463 11.33 -0.95 -28.34
N ARG A 464 11.52 0.34 -28.02
CA ARG A 464 12.63 0.79 -27.17
C ARG A 464 12.24 0.56 -25.71
N PHE A 465 12.95 -0.32 -25.01
CA PHE A 465 12.81 -0.48 -23.57
C PHE A 465 13.61 0.60 -22.83
N ILE A 466 13.04 1.18 -21.77
CA ILE A 466 13.74 2.11 -20.86
C ILE A 466 13.34 1.78 -19.43
N GLY A 467 14.30 1.54 -18.54
CA GLY A 467 14.04 1.13 -17.16
C GLY A 467 15.18 1.44 -16.19
N PHE A 468 15.68 2.67 -16.18
CA PHE A 468 16.84 3.05 -15.38
C PHE A 468 16.61 2.87 -13.85
N PRO A 469 17.55 2.24 -13.12
CA PRO A 469 17.50 2.13 -11.67
C PRO A 469 17.88 3.43 -10.95
N LEU A 470 17.46 3.52 -9.69
CA LEU A 470 17.98 4.48 -8.74
C LEU A 470 19.44 4.10 -8.41
N LYS A 471 20.30 5.12 -8.28
CA LYS A 471 21.73 4.94 -8.05
C LYS A 471 22.05 4.63 -6.58
N PHE A 472 21.55 3.52 -6.06
CA PHE A 472 21.82 3.06 -4.69
C PHE A 472 23.25 2.54 -4.56
N ARG A 473 24.10 3.27 -3.84
CA ARG A 473 25.50 2.90 -3.59
C ARG A 473 25.61 1.51 -3.00
N GLY A 474 26.14 0.56 -3.76
CA GLY A 474 26.32 -0.82 -3.32
C GLY A 474 25.02 -1.64 -3.24
N GLY A 475 23.92 -1.18 -3.85
CA GLY A 475 22.61 -1.85 -3.80
C GLY A 475 22.57 -3.19 -4.54
N SER A 476 21.68 -4.09 -4.09
CA SER A 476 21.41 -5.40 -4.70
C SER A 476 20.39 -5.31 -5.85
N GLY A 477 19.47 -4.35 -5.80
CA GLY A 477 18.57 -4.03 -6.89
C GLY A 477 18.14 -2.57 -6.88
N SER A 478 17.09 -2.24 -7.61
CA SER A 478 16.37 -0.97 -7.46
C SER A 478 14.96 -1.04 -8.03
N PRO A 479 13.96 -0.37 -7.43
CA PRO A 479 12.73 -0.02 -8.14
C PRO A 479 13.06 0.80 -9.40
N ILE A 480 12.29 0.60 -10.46
CA ILE A 480 12.47 1.26 -11.76
C ILE A 480 11.16 1.89 -12.23
N ARG A 481 11.24 2.86 -13.16
CA ARG A 481 10.09 3.25 -13.99
C ARG A 481 10.29 2.67 -15.38
N ALA A 482 9.93 1.40 -15.53
CA ALA A 482 9.96 0.65 -16.78
C ALA A 482 8.91 1.18 -17.76
N VAL A 483 9.33 1.46 -19.00
CA VAL A 483 8.46 1.86 -20.11
C VAL A 483 8.86 1.19 -21.42
N ALA A 484 7.87 0.92 -22.27
CA ALA A 484 8.07 0.61 -23.68
C ALA A 484 7.73 1.84 -24.53
N VAL A 485 8.66 2.27 -25.37
CA VAL A 485 8.51 3.41 -26.27
C VAL A 485 8.41 2.90 -27.70
N PHE A 486 7.27 3.17 -28.34
CA PHE A 486 7.05 2.95 -29.76
C PHE A 486 7.25 4.28 -30.49
N GLU A 487 8.15 4.31 -31.47
CA GLU A 487 8.33 5.49 -32.30
C GLU A 487 7.08 5.76 -33.14
N SER A 488 6.75 7.04 -33.30
CA SER A 488 5.61 7.46 -34.10
C SER A 488 5.97 7.48 -35.58
N MET A 489 5.56 6.46 -36.33
CA MET A 489 5.45 6.51 -37.80
C MET A 489 4.59 7.72 -38.22
#